data_AF-A0AAE4ET74-F1
#
_entry.id   AF-A0AAE4ET74-F1
#
_cell.length_a   1.000
_cell.length_b   1.000
_cell.length_c   1.000
_cell.angle_alpha   90.00
_cell.angle_beta   90.00
_cell.angle_gamma   90.00
#
_symmetry.space_group_name_H-M   'P 1'
#
loop_
_entity.id
_entity.type
_entity.pdbx_description
1 polymer ?
#
loop_
_entity_poly.entity_id
_entity_poly.type
_entity_poly.pdbx_seq_one_letter_code
_entity_poly.pdbx_strand_id
1 'polypeptide(L)'
;YLFQGWNCRIEGKYKDLIMDTATEEIGHVEMLATMVARLLEGAPATATAEAVKDPVMAAVIGGMDSQQAIVAGGGALPADSNGYPWNGKYIVASGNLLADFQANAAAEAQGRLQTARLYNMTDDPGVKAMLKFNLARDTVHQKQWLAAIEELKADGLEGDIAPSALFDEEDQTHNHTIWHLSDGPDGAKGTSWTTDAGIEYLMDPEPLGGPGTAPKPDPALYGT
;
A
#
# COMPACT_ATOMS: atom_id res chain seq x y z
N TYR A 1 -4.53 -6.60 -7.54
CA TYR A 1 -4.26 -7.12 -8.91
C TYR A 1 -5.51 -7.61 -9.65
N LEU A 2 -6.37 -8.48 -9.08
CA LEU A 2 -7.56 -9.02 -9.79
C LEU A 2 -8.41 -7.95 -10.52
N PHE A 3 -8.76 -6.86 -9.83
CA PHE A 3 -9.53 -5.76 -10.44
C PHE A 3 -8.78 -5.06 -11.58
N GLN A 4 -7.47 -4.86 -11.47
CA GLN A 4 -6.65 -4.34 -12.57
C GLN A 4 -6.68 -5.31 -13.76
N GLY A 5 -6.51 -6.61 -13.51
CA GLY A 5 -6.48 -7.63 -14.56
C GLY A 5 -7.82 -7.75 -15.30
N TRP A 6 -8.95 -7.71 -14.58
CA TRP A 6 -10.29 -7.69 -15.19
C TRP A 6 -10.58 -6.40 -15.94
N ASN A 7 -10.13 -5.25 -15.44
CA ASN A 7 -10.32 -3.95 -16.09
C ASN A 7 -9.35 -3.70 -17.25
N CYS A 8 -8.20 -4.41 -17.29
CA CYS A 8 -7.17 -4.26 -18.30
C CYS A 8 -7.73 -4.57 -19.70
N ARG A 9 -7.63 -3.59 -20.59
CA ARG A 9 -8.17 -3.61 -21.96
C ARG A 9 -7.16 -3.98 -23.03
N ILE A 10 -5.86 -3.96 -22.70
CA ILE A 10 -4.83 -4.49 -23.61
C ILE A 10 -4.68 -5.99 -23.34
N GLU A 11 -4.66 -6.78 -24.41
CA GLU A 11 -4.43 -8.22 -24.31
C GLU A 11 -2.93 -8.53 -24.30
N GLY A 12 -2.57 -9.74 -23.84
CA GLY A 12 -1.20 -10.24 -23.84
C GLY A 12 -0.44 -10.01 -22.53
N LYS A 13 0.89 -9.87 -22.65
CA LYS A 13 1.86 -10.07 -21.55
C LYS A 13 1.54 -9.32 -20.25
N TYR A 14 1.03 -8.09 -20.34
CA TYR A 14 0.70 -7.28 -19.16
C TYR A 14 -0.54 -7.77 -18.44
N LYS A 15 -1.61 -8.10 -19.17
CA LYS A 15 -2.82 -8.66 -18.58
C LYS A 15 -2.54 -10.01 -17.93
N ASP A 16 -1.76 -10.85 -18.60
CA ASP A 16 -1.40 -12.18 -18.11
C ASP A 16 -0.53 -12.07 -16.85
N LEU A 17 0.49 -11.21 -16.83
CA LEU A 17 1.31 -10.95 -15.65
C LEU A 17 0.48 -10.48 -14.44
N ILE A 18 -0.49 -9.58 -14.67
CA ILE A 18 -1.42 -9.13 -13.62
C ILE A 18 -2.25 -10.30 -13.10
N MET A 19 -2.82 -11.11 -14.00
CA MET A 19 -3.70 -12.21 -13.61
C MET A 19 -2.95 -13.35 -12.91
N ASP A 20 -1.73 -13.68 -13.34
CA ASP A 20 -0.89 -14.69 -12.71
C ASP A 20 -0.56 -14.28 -11.27
N THR A 21 -0.07 -13.06 -11.08
CA THR A 21 0.26 -12.52 -9.75
C THR A 21 -1.00 -12.39 -8.90
N ALA A 22 -2.11 -11.92 -9.48
CA ALA A 22 -3.39 -11.83 -8.78
C ALA A 22 -3.87 -13.17 -8.25
N THR A 23 -3.66 -14.24 -9.01
CA THR A 23 -4.03 -15.59 -8.62
C THR A 23 -3.13 -16.12 -7.51
N GLU A 24 -1.83 -15.85 -7.59
CA GLU A 24 -0.86 -16.19 -6.54
C GLU A 24 -1.22 -15.53 -5.20
N GLU A 25 -1.63 -14.26 -5.18
CA GLU A 25 -2.00 -13.57 -3.95
C GLU A 25 -3.22 -14.16 -3.23
N ILE A 26 -4.12 -14.85 -3.94
CA ILE A 26 -5.19 -15.60 -3.28
C ILE A 26 -4.62 -16.78 -2.48
N GLY A 27 -3.55 -17.41 -2.98
CA GLY A 27 -2.80 -18.43 -2.24
C GLY A 27 -2.12 -17.86 -1.00
N HIS A 28 -1.57 -16.65 -1.08
CA HIS A 28 -1.00 -15.98 0.10
C HIS A 28 -2.05 -15.68 1.18
N VAL A 29 -3.25 -15.27 0.78
CA VAL A 29 -4.39 -15.11 1.71
C VAL A 29 -4.74 -16.44 2.38
N GLU A 30 -4.80 -17.54 1.63
CA GLU A 30 -5.04 -18.88 2.18
C GLU A 30 -3.96 -19.28 3.20
N MET A 31 -2.68 -19.08 2.85
CA MET A 31 -1.54 -19.40 3.71
C MET A 31 -1.60 -18.62 5.04
N LEU A 32 -1.84 -17.31 4.98
CA LEU A 32 -1.90 -16.44 6.16
C LEU A 32 -3.11 -16.75 7.04
N ALA A 33 -4.29 -16.92 6.45
CA ALA A 33 -5.50 -17.29 7.21
C ALA A 33 -5.31 -18.64 7.93
N THR A 34 -4.71 -19.61 7.24
CA THR A 34 -4.41 -20.93 7.81
C THR A 34 -3.39 -20.82 8.95
N MET A 35 -2.32 -20.03 8.77
CA MET A 35 -1.33 -19.79 9.82
C MET A 35 -1.97 -19.17 11.07
N VAL A 36 -2.80 -18.13 10.91
CA VAL A 36 -3.49 -17.48 12.04
C VAL A 36 -4.38 -18.48 12.78
N ALA A 37 -5.18 -19.28 12.07
CA ALA A 37 -6.00 -20.31 12.69
C ALA A 37 -5.16 -21.33 13.48
N ARG A 38 -3.99 -21.72 12.96
CA ARG A 38 -3.06 -22.64 13.66
C ARG A 38 -2.47 -22.01 14.92
N LEU A 39 -2.11 -20.73 14.88
CA LEU A 39 -1.60 -19.99 16.05
C LEU A 39 -2.67 -19.82 17.14
N LEU A 40 -3.95 -19.88 16.78
CA LEU A 40 -5.08 -19.79 17.71
C LEU A 40 -5.51 -21.15 18.28
N GLU A 41 -4.90 -22.26 17.85
CA GLU A 41 -5.20 -23.58 18.41
C GLU A 41 -4.87 -23.64 19.91
N GLY A 42 -5.87 -23.99 20.72
CA GLY A 42 -5.73 -24.02 22.19
C GLY A 42 -5.67 -22.64 22.85
N ALA A 43 -5.84 -21.56 22.08
CA ALA A 43 -5.92 -20.22 22.66
C ALA A 43 -7.12 -20.11 23.61
N PRO A 44 -6.98 -19.40 24.74
CA PRO A 44 -8.06 -19.27 25.72
C PRO A 44 -9.26 -18.54 25.10
N ALA A 45 -10.33 -19.28 24.85
CA ALA A 45 -11.56 -18.74 24.26
C ALA A 45 -12.38 -17.86 25.22
N THR A 46 -12.06 -17.89 26.52
CA THR A 46 -12.78 -17.16 27.58
C THR A 46 -11.82 -16.65 28.65
N ALA A 47 -11.97 -15.39 29.04
CA ALA A 47 -11.35 -14.85 30.24
C ALA A 47 -12.07 -15.41 31.49
N THR A 48 -11.72 -16.63 31.91
CA THR A 48 -12.23 -17.14 33.19
C THR A 48 -11.46 -16.50 34.34
N ALA A 49 -12.13 -16.28 35.47
CA ALA A 49 -11.50 -15.74 36.67
C ALA A 49 -10.32 -16.59 37.16
N GLU A 50 -10.26 -17.88 36.81
CA GLU A 50 -9.12 -18.76 37.10
C GLU A 50 -7.99 -18.60 36.07
N ALA A 51 -8.28 -18.48 34.77
CA ALA A 51 -7.26 -18.29 33.74
C ALA A 51 -6.49 -16.97 33.92
N VAL A 52 -7.16 -15.90 34.38
CA VAL A 52 -6.51 -14.60 34.60
C VAL A 52 -5.75 -14.50 35.93
N LYS A 53 -5.75 -15.55 36.77
CA LYS A 53 -4.89 -15.60 37.97
C LYS A 53 -3.43 -15.88 37.63
N ASP A 54 -3.17 -16.57 36.53
CA ASP A 54 -1.82 -16.70 35.99
C ASP A 54 -1.49 -15.40 35.22
N PRO A 55 -0.48 -14.62 35.66
CA PRO A 55 -0.10 -13.37 35.00
C PRO A 55 0.26 -13.55 33.52
N VAL A 56 0.80 -14.71 33.13
CA VAL A 56 1.14 -15.02 31.73
C VAL A 56 -0.13 -15.16 30.90
N MET A 57 -1.11 -15.92 31.40
CA MET A 57 -2.39 -16.10 30.73
C MET A 57 -3.21 -14.81 30.68
N ALA A 58 -3.17 -13.99 31.74
CA ALA A 58 -3.80 -12.67 31.75
C ALA A 58 -3.20 -11.74 30.69
N ALA A 59 -1.88 -11.75 30.51
CA ALA A 59 -1.20 -10.97 29.48
C ALA A 59 -1.55 -11.46 28.06
N VAL A 60 -1.63 -12.77 27.85
CA VAL A 60 -2.07 -13.37 26.57
C VAL A 60 -3.50 -12.92 26.25
N ILE A 61 -4.44 -13.12 27.17
CA ILE A 61 -5.85 -12.73 26.97
C ILE A 61 -5.97 -11.21 26.73
N GLY A 62 -5.21 -10.40 27.47
CA GLY A 62 -5.21 -8.94 27.34
C GLY A 62 -4.63 -8.43 26.02
N GLY A 63 -3.83 -9.23 25.32
CA GLY A 63 -3.24 -8.91 24.02
C GLY A 63 -3.94 -9.53 22.81
N MET A 64 -4.91 -10.42 23.01
CA MET A 64 -5.65 -11.08 21.94
C MET A 64 -6.76 -10.18 21.38
N ASP A 65 -7.06 -10.31 20.08
CA ASP A 65 -8.30 -9.79 19.53
C ASP A 65 -9.48 -10.67 19.98
N SER A 66 -10.33 -10.13 20.85
CA SER A 66 -11.52 -10.81 21.35
C SER A 66 -12.45 -11.32 20.23
N GLN A 67 -12.44 -10.70 19.04
CA GLN A 67 -13.25 -11.12 17.91
C GLN A 67 -12.78 -12.46 17.32
N GLN A 68 -11.49 -12.81 17.45
CA GLN A 68 -10.99 -14.11 17.01
C GLN A 68 -11.65 -15.25 17.80
N ALA A 69 -11.89 -15.07 19.10
CA ALA A 69 -12.60 -16.04 19.93
C ALA A 69 -14.13 -15.98 19.73
N ILE A 70 -14.71 -14.78 19.77
CA ILE A 70 -16.18 -14.60 19.83
C ILE A 70 -16.83 -14.73 18.45
N VAL A 71 -16.22 -14.15 17.41
CA VAL A 71 -16.80 -14.05 16.06
C VAL A 71 -16.26 -15.15 15.15
N ALA A 72 -14.94 -15.36 15.15
CA ALA A 72 -14.29 -16.30 14.22
C ALA A 72 -14.14 -17.73 14.76
N GLY A 73 -14.47 -17.97 16.04
CA GLY A 73 -14.38 -19.30 16.64
C GLY A 73 -12.96 -19.89 16.65
N GLY A 74 -11.94 -19.06 16.86
CA GLY A 74 -10.52 -19.45 16.78
C GLY A 74 -9.91 -19.35 15.38
N GLY A 75 -10.58 -18.66 14.45
CA GLY A 75 -10.12 -18.45 13.07
C GLY A 75 -9.57 -17.05 12.81
N ALA A 76 -9.04 -16.87 11.60
CA ALA A 76 -8.68 -15.56 11.05
C ALA A 76 -9.93 -14.75 10.70
N LEU A 77 -9.79 -13.42 10.75
CA LEU A 77 -10.79 -12.46 10.24
C LEU A 77 -10.17 -11.67 9.08
N PRO A 78 -10.97 -11.23 8.09
CA PRO A 78 -10.52 -10.29 7.07
C PRO A 78 -10.47 -8.87 7.66
N ALA A 79 -9.65 -8.67 8.69
CA ALA A 79 -9.48 -7.44 9.42
C ALA A 79 -7.99 -7.23 9.77
N ASP A 80 -7.60 -5.98 10.02
CA ASP A 80 -6.24 -5.67 10.46
C ASP A 80 -6.00 -6.05 11.93
N SER A 81 -4.79 -5.81 12.44
CA SER A 81 -4.40 -6.14 13.82
C SER A 81 -5.14 -5.35 14.90
N ASN A 82 -5.89 -4.30 14.53
CA ASN A 82 -6.74 -3.52 15.42
C ASN A 82 -8.23 -3.87 15.26
N GLY A 83 -8.55 -4.86 14.43
CA GLY A 83 -9.92 -5.31 14.19
C GLY A 83 -10.70 -4.45 13.20
N TYR A 84 -10.06 -3.55 12.43
CA TYR A 84 -10.75 -2.81 11.37
C TYR A 84 -11.00 -3.74 10.17
N PRO A 85 -12.25 -3.91 9.71
CA PRO A 85 -12.55 -4.76 8.58
C PRO A 85 -11.87 -4.27 7.30
N TRP A 86 -11.28 -5.20 6.56
CA TRP A 86 -10.82 -4.94 5.21
C TRP A 86 -12.01 -4.45 4.36
N ASN A 87 -11.76 -3.48 3.50
CA ASN A 87 -12.76 -2.97 2.57
C ASN A 87 -12.12 -2.57 1.23
N GLY A 88 -12.96 -2.42 0.21
CA GLY A 88 -12.52 -2.17 -1.17
C GLY A 88 -11.75 -0.87 -1.38
N LYS A 89 -11.70 0.06 -0.41
CA LYS A 89 -10.94 1.32 -0.56
C LYS A 89 -9.43 1.12 -0.62
N TYR A 90 -8.92 -0.04 -0.20
CA TYR A 90 -7.50 -0.37 -0.34
C TYR A 90 -7.11 -0.80 -1.76
N ILE A 91 -8.07 -0.98 -2.66
CA ILE A 91 -7.81 -1.40 -4.03
C ILE A 91 -7.52 -0.17 -4.91
N VAL A 92 -6.35 -0.17 -5.54
CA VAL A 92 -5.97 0.75 -6.63
C VAL A 92 -6.07 0.00 -7.96
N ALA A 93 -6.97 0.45 -8.84
CA ALA A 93 -7.17 -0.11 -10.18
C ALA A 93 -7.72 0.99 -11.10
N SER A 94 -6.85 1.92 -11.49
CA SER A 94 -7.21 3.12 -12.23
C SER A 94 -7.51 2.84 -13.71
N GLY A 95 -6.94 1.77 -14.26
CA GLY A 95 -6.99 1.48 -15.70
C GLY A 95 -5.85 2.10 -16.49
N ASN A 96 -4.97 2.89 -15.87
CA ASN A 96 -3.69 3.29 -16.44
C ASN A 96 -2.59 2.36 -15.93
N LEU A 97 -1.89 1.67 -16.84
CA LEU A 97 -0.95 0.62 -16.44
C LEU A 97 0.30 1.15 -15.74
N LEU A 98 0.82 2.31 -16.14
CA LEU A 98 1.98 2.90 -15.46
C LEU A 98 1.64 3.25 -14.01
N ALA A 99 0.53 3.97 -13.78
CA ALA A 99 0.08 4.32 -12.44
C ALA A 99 -0.25 3.07 -11.60
N ASP A 100 -0.94 2.09 -12.19
CA ASP A 100 -1.31 0.86 -11.49
C ASP A 100 -0.06 0.00 -11.16
N PHE A 101 0.94 -0.09 -12.03
CA PHE A 101 2.17 -0.84 -11.75
C PHE A 101 3.05 -0.16 -10.71
N GLN A 102 3.08 1.18 -10.67
CA GLN A 102 3.73 1.92 -9.58
C GLN A 102 3.04 1.63 -8.24
N ALA A 103 1.70 1.63 -8.21
CA ALA A 103 0.94 1.25 -7.02
C ALA A 103 1.20 -0.21 -6.61
N ASN A 104 1.35 -1.13 -7.57
CA ASN A 104 1.69 -2.52 -7.31
C ASN A 104 3.09 -2.67 -6.71
N ALA A 105 4.11 -2.02 -7.28
CA ALA A 105 5.47 -2.02 -6.75
C ALA A 105 5.53 -1.43 -5.31
N ALA A 106 4.74 -0.39 -5.03
CA ALA A 106 4.61 0.18 -3.69
C ALA A 106 3.90 -0.78 -2.72
N ALA A 107 2.84 -1.47 -3.15
CA ALA A 107 2.14 -2.46 -2.35
C ALA A 107 3.07 -3.61 -1.94
N GLU A 108 3.85 -4.16 -2.88
CA GLU A 108 4.86 -5.19 -2.59
C GLU A 108 5.96 -4.68 -1.65
N ALA A 109 6.40 -3.43 -1.82
CA ALA A 109 7.38 -2.83 -0.91
C ALA A 109 6.88 -2.76 0.54
N GLN A 110 5.63 -2.33 0.73
CA GLN A 110 5.01 -2.21 2.05
C GLN A 110 4.71 -3.58 2.65
N GLY A 111 4.17 -4.52 1.87
CA GLY A 111 3.94 -5.91 2.29
C GLY A 111 5.23 -6.55 2.78
N ARG A 112 6.29 -6.48 1.96
CA ARG A 112 7.60 -7.02 2.31
C ARG A 112 8.20 -6.40 3.58
N LEU A 113 8.04 -5.09 3.77
CA LEU A 113 8.47 -4.39 4.98
C LEU A 113 7.75 -4.91 6.22
N GLN A 114 6.43 -5.12 6.14
CA GLN A 114 5.63 -5.66 7.23
C GLN A 114 6.02 -7.13 7.52
N THR A 115 6.18 -7.96 6.49
CA THR A 115 6.65 -9.35 6.62
C THR A 115 8.03 -9.42 7.30
N ALA A 116 8.95 -8.52 6.97
CA ALA A 116 10.27 -8.43 7.60
C ALA A 116 10.19 -8.02 9.08
N ARG A 117 9.24 -7.15 9.45
CA ARG A 117 8.98 -6.82 10.86
C ARG A 117 8.43 -8.02 11.61
N LEU A 118 7.41 -8.70 11.06
CA LEU A 118 6.82 -9.90 11.64
C LEU A 118 7.84 -11.01 11.87
N TYR A 119 8.80 -11.18 10.95
CA TYR A 119 9.88 -12.14 11.10
C TYR A 119 10.70 -11.93 12.39
N ASN A 120 10.86 -10.69 12.82
CA ASN A 120 11.57 -10.32 14.05
C ASN A 120 10.66 -10.27 15.29
N MET A 121 9.36 -10.52 15.14
CA MET A 121 8.37 -10.50 16.23
C MET A 121 7.97 -11.91 16.70
N THR A 122 8.57 -12.96 16.12
CA THR A 122 8.30 -14.35 16.48
C THR A 122 9.59 -15.15 16.52
N ASP A 123 9.60 -16.23 17.31
CA ASP A 123 10.66 -17.24 17.30
C ASP A 123 10.18 -18.61 16.81
N ASP A 124 8.91 -18.73 16.43
CA ASP A 124 8.37 -19.97 15.87
C ASP A 124 9.05 -20.30 14.52
N PRO A 125 9.72 -21.47 14.39
CA PRO A 125 10.46 -21.82 13.18
C PRO A 125 9.54 -22.07 11.98
N GLY A 126 8.31 -22.53 12.19
CA GLY A 126 7.31 -22.75 11.14
C GLY A 126 6.80 -21.43 10.58
N VAL A 127 6.44 -20.49 11.46
CA VAL A 127 6.06 -19.12 11.06
C VAL A 127 7.22 -18.45 10.32
N LYS A 128 8.45 -18.53 10.85
CA LYS A 128 9.63 -17.99 10.17
C LYS A 128 9.88 -18.63 8.79
N ALA A 129 9.61 -19.92 8.61
CA ALA A 129 9.75 -20.58 7.31
C ALA A 129 8.74 -20.02 6.29
N MET A 130 7.47 -19.85 6.68
CA MET A 130 6.45 -19.24 5.83
C MET A 130 6.80 -17.77 5.50
N LEU A 131 7.20 -16.97 6.49
CA LEU A 131 7.57 -15.57 6.25
C LEU A 131 8.80 -15.45 5.34
N LYS A 132 9.77 -16.36 5.41
CA LYS A 132 10.89 -16.41 4.46
C LYS A 132 10.43 -16.68 3.02
N PHE A 133 9.45 -17.56 2.85
CA PHE A 133 8.84 -17.81 1.54
C PHE A 133 8.15 -16.55 1.02
N ASN A 134 7.29 -15.92 1.82
CA ASN A 134 6.60 -14.69 1.43
C ASN A 134 7.60 -13.57 1.07
N LEU A 135 8.63 -13.33 1.90
CA LEU A 135 9.69 -12.36 1.59
C LEU A 135 10.37 -12.63 0.23
N ALA A 136 10.54 -13.89 -0.16
CA ALA A 136 11.12 -14.26 -1.44
C ALA A 136 10.15 -14.01 -2.60
N ARG A 137 8.85 -14.24 -2.41
CA ARG A 137 7.80 -13.95 -3.40
C ARG A 137 7.60 -12.44 -3.58
N ASP A 138 7.48 -11.68 -2.49
CA ASP A 138 7.42 -10.22 -2.54
C ASP A 138 8.66 -9.61 -3.25
N THR A 139 9.84 -10.24 -3.10
CA THR A 139 11.04 -9.83 -3.83
C THR A 139 10.88 -10.02 -5.35
N VAL A 140 10.26 -11.12 -5.79
CA VAL A 140 9.98 -11.38 -7.20
C VAL A 140 8.91 -10.42 -7.71
N HIS A 141 7.81 -10.27 -6.98
CA HIS A 141 6.70 -9.40 -7.34
C HIS A 141 7.11 -7.93 -7.45
N GLN A 142 7.93 -7.44 -6.51
CA GLN A 142 8.46 -6.08 -6.61
C GLN A 142 9.37 -5.92 -7.84
N LYS A 143 10.25 -6.88 -8.11
CA LYS A 143 11.15 -6.84 -9.28
C LYS A 143 10.38 -6.89 -10.59
N GLN A 144 9.37 -7.75 -10.72
CA GLN A 144 8.58 -7.84 -11.94
C GLN A 144 7.80 -6.55 -12.21
N TRP A 145 7.26 -5.87 -11.18
CA TRP A 145 6.51 -4.63 -11.41
C TRP A 145 7.43 -3.50 -11.85
N LEU A 146 8.60 -3.39 -11.24
CA LEU A 146 9.63 -2.44 -11.68
C LEU A 146 10.10 -2.75 -13.12
N ALA A 147 10.30 -4.02 -13.46
CA ALA A 147 10.67 -4.41 -14.82
C ALA A 147 9.54 -4.15 -15.84
N ALA A 148 8.28 -4.43 -15.48
CA ALA A 148 7.12 -4.19 -16.33
C ALA A 148 6.89 -2.70 -16.60
N ILE A 149 7.21 -1.82 -15.63
CA ILE A 149 7.21 -0.36 -15.83
C ILE A 149 8.21 0.02 -16.92
N GLU A 150 9.44 -0.51 -16.87
CA GLU A 150 10.45 -0.23 -17.89
C GLU A 150 10.06 -0.82 -19.26
N GLU A 151 9.40 -1.97 -19.27
CA GLU A 151 8.91 -2.59 -20.50
C GLU A 151 7.74 -1.81 -21.13
N LEU A 152 6.82 -1.24 -20.33
CA LEU A 152 5.77 -0.36 -20.83
C LEU A 152 6.35 0.85 -21.59
N LYS A 153 7.45 1.41 -21.07
CA LYS A 153 8.18 2.49 -21.70
C LYS A 153 8.85 2.05 -23.00
N ALA A 154 9.52 0.90 -22.97
CA ALA A 154 10.19 0.34 -24.14
C ALA A 154 9.22 -0.03 -25.27
N ASP A 155 8.01 -0.48 -24.94
CA ASP A 155 6.94 -0.76 -25.89
C ASP A 155 6.28 0.52 -26.45
N GLY A 156 6.62 1.70 -25.90
CA GLY A 156 6.03 2.98 -26.30
C GLY A 156 4.57 3.15 -25.89
N LEU A 157 4.11 2.38 -24.89
CA LEU A 157 2.74 2.49 -24.36
C LEU A 157 2.60 3.63 -23.34
N GLU A 158 3.68 3.92 -22.60
CA GLU A 158 3.74 4.97 -21.58
C GLU A 158 5.14 5.60 -21.54
N GLY A 159 5.30 6.75 -20.89
CA GLY A 159 6.57 7.42 -20.60
C GLY A 159 6.96 7.32 -19.13
N ASP A 160 7.64 8.35 -18.61
CA ASP A 160 8.03 8.40 -17.19
C ASP A 160 6.93 8.96 -16.28
N ILE A 161 6.05 9.80 -16.82
CA ILE A 161 5.00 10.51 -16.09
C ILE A 161 3.63 10.00 -16.55
N ALA A 162 2.78 9.62 -15.60
CA ALA A 162 1.41 9.16 -15.86
C ALA A 162 0.40 10.31 -15.64
N PRO A 163 -0.60 10.48 -16.53
CA PRO A 163 -0.66 9.89 -17.86
C PRO A 163 0.38 10.51 -18.79
N SER A 164 0.78 9.78 -19.84
CA SER A 164 1.67 10.30 -20.88
C SER A 164 0.94 11.24 -21.87
N ALA A 165 0.23 12.25 -21.34
CA ALA A 165 -0.64 13.16 -22.08
C ALA A 165 -0.71 14.54 -21.40
N LEU A 166 -1.21 15.54 -22.13
CA LEU A 166 -1.40 16.92 -21.65
C LEU A 166 -0.12 17.70 -21.31
N PHE A 167 1.07 17.19 -21.65
CA PHE A 167 2.33 17.91 -21.44
C PHE A 167 2.38 19.25 -22.17
N ASP A 168 1.65 19.44 -23.28
CA ASP A 168 1.56 20.74 -23.97
C ASP A 168 0.54 21.70 -23.33
N GLU A 169 -0.35 21.18 -22.48
CA GLU A 169 -1.46 21.92 -21.86
C GLU A 169 -1.17 22.30 -20.40
N GLU A 170 -0.28 21.57 -19.71
CA GLU A 170 0.11 21.90 -18.34
C GLU A 170 0.92 23.20 -18.28
N ASP A 171 0.88 23.87 -17.12
CA ASP A 171 1.62 25.12 -16.93
C ASP A 171 3.13 24.84 -16.86
N GLN A 172 3.79 25.07 -18.00
CA GLN A 172 5.23 24.90 -18.18
C GLN A 172 6.07 25.78 -17.24
N THR A 173 5.48 26.83 -16.66
CA THR A 173 6.17 27.68 -15.69
C THR A 173 6.44 26.93 -14.39
N HIS A 174 5.61 25.95 -14.04
CA HIS A 174 5.62 25.33 -12.71
C HIS A 174 5.90 23.82 -12.72
N ASN A 175 5.98 23.18 -13.88
CA ASN A 175 6.23 21.73 -13.99
C ASN A 175 7.68 21.27 -13.73
N HIS A 176 8.60 22.20 -13.46
CA HIS A 176 10.04 21.92 -13.27
C HIS A 176 10.62 22.52 -11.98
N THR A 177 9.77 22.91 -11.01
CA THR A 177 10.23 23.51 -9.74
C THR A 177 9.74 22.76 -8.50
N ILE A 178 10.63 22.49 -7.55
CA ILE A 178 10.29 22.10 -6.18
C ILE A 178 10.20 23.39 -5.35
N TRP A 179 9.07 23.59 -4.66
CA TRP A 179 8.85 24.78 -3.85
C TRP A 179 9.37 24.55 -2.43
N HIS A 180 10.27 25.42 -1.99
CA HIS A 180 10.81 25.40 -0.64
C HIS A 180 9.78 25.97 0.34
N LEU A 181 8.91 25.09 0.85
CA LEU A 181 7.80 25.43 1.75
C LEU A 181 8.03 25.00 3.21
N SER A 182 9.26 24.58 3.53
CA SER A 182 9.71 24.23 4.87
C SER A 182 11.11 24.79 5.05
N ASP A 183 11.45 25.27 6.25
CA ASP A 183 12.73 25.89 6.62
C ASP A 183 13.95 24.95 6.59
N GLY A 184 13.78 23.69 6.17
CA GLY A 184 14.86 22.71 6.03
C GLY A 184 15.88 23.13 4.96
N PRO A 185 17.19 23.14 5.26
CA PRO A 185 18.22 23.71 4.37
C PRO A 185 18.75 22.74 3.30
N ASP A 186 18.36 21.46 3.35
CA ASP A 186 19.08 20.39 2.63
C ASP A 186 18.38 19.91 1.36
N GLY A 187 17.11 20.24 1.13
CA GLY A 187 16.35 19.75 -0.02
C GLY A 187 17.06 20.04 -1.36
N ALA A 188 17.54 21.28 -1.52
CA ALA A 188 18.23 21.75 -2.72
C ALA A 188 19.65 21.16 -2.91
N LYS A 189 20.17 20.42 -1.92
CA LYS A 189 21.53 19.84 -2.00
C LYS A 189 21.56 18.49 -2.70
N GLY A 190 20.41 17.85 -2.94
CA GLY A 190 20.35 16.62 -3.71
C GLY A 190 20.58 16.88 -5.20
N THR A 191 21.33 16.01 -5.89
CA THR A 191 21.65 16.16 -7.32
C THR A 191 20.69 15.38 -8.22
N SER A 192 20.22 14.22 -7.76
CA SER A 192 19.44 13.29 -8.61
C SER A 192 18.01 13.78 -8.90
N TRP A 193 17.37 14.47 -7.95
CA TRP A 193 16.06 15.09 -8.14
C TRP A 193 16.14 16.57 -8.46
N THR A 194 17.34 17.09 -8.77
CA THR A 194 17.53 18.46 -9.26
C THR A 194 18.22 18.44 -10.62
N THR A 195 19.56 18.49 -10.65
CA THR A 195 20.37 18.60 -11.86
C THR A 195 20.12 17.46 -12.84
N ASP A 196 20.06 16.22 -12.34
CA ASP A 196 19.90 15.05 -13.22
C ASP A 196 18.47 14.94 -13.79
N ALA A 197 17.47 15.45 -13.05
CA ALA A 197 16.07 15.42 -13.43
C ALA A 197 15.60 16.71 -14.14
N GLY A 198 16.45 17.73 -14.24
CA GLY A 198 16.08 19.05 -14.78
C GLY A 198 15.10 19.83 -13.90
N ILE A 199 15.12 19.59 -12.58
CA ILE A 199 14.21 20.21 -11.60
C ILE A 199 14.98 21.25 -10.78
N GLU A 200 14.41 22.44 -10.64
CA GLU A 200 14.98 23.55 -9.87
C GLU A 200 14.30 23.71 -8.50
N TYR A 201 14.99 24.36 -7.55
CA TYR A 201 14.38 24.75 -6.27
C TYR A 201 13.96 26.22 -6.30
N LEU A 202 12.66 26.46 -6.10
CA LEU A 202 12.13 27.80 -5.84
C LEU A 202 12.23 28.07 -4.34
N MET A 203 13.27 28.82 -3.93
CA MET A 203 13.61 29.03 -2.52
C MET A 203 12.66 29.96 -1.77
N ASP A 204 12.13 30.97 -2.45
CA ASP A 204 11.19 31.93 -1.86
C ASP A 204 9.91 31.94 -2.70
N PRO A 205 9.09 30.88 -2.63
CA PRO A 205 7.86 30.80 -3.42
C PRO A 205 6.83 31.82 -2.89
N GLU A 206 6.33 32.67 -3.79
CA GLU A 206 5.29 33.65 -3.48
C GLU A 206 3.89 33.09 -3.77
N PRO A 207 2.86 33.46 -2.98
CA PRO A 207 1.49 33.10 -3.29
C PRO A 207 1.05 33.72 -4.62
N LEU A 208 0.76 32.87 -5.61
CA LEU A 208 0.35 33.30 -6.96
C LEU A 208 -1.14 33.67 -7.03
N GLY A 209 -1.93 33.17 -6.09
CA GLY A 209 -3.35 33.52 -5.95
C GLY A 209 -3.55 34.79 -5.14
N GLY A 210 -4.50 35.62 -5.55
CA GLY A 210 -5.00 36.70 -4.70
C GLY A 210 -5.82 36.18 -3.51
N PRO A 211 -6.16 37.04 -2.52
CA PRO A 211 -7.06 36.65 -1.45
C PRO A 211 -8.43 36.27 -2.03
N GLY A 212 -8.80 35.00 -1.88
CA GLY A 212 -10.09 34.46 -2.33
C GLY A 212 -11.02 34.20 -1.16
N THR A 213 -12.23 34.74 -1.23
CA THR A 213 -13.34 34.36 -0.34
C THR A 213 -14.41 33.66 -1.18
N ALA A 214 -15.01 32.59 -0.65
CA ALA A 214 -16.13 31.94 -1.31
C ALA A 214 -17.25 32.97 -1.61
N PRO A 215 -17.98 32.82 -2.74
CA PRO A 215 -19.17 33.62 -2.98
C PRO A 215 -20.15 33.51 -1.80
N LYS A 216 -20.99 34.54 -1.62
CA LYS A 216 -22.05 34.47 -0.61
C LYS A 216 -22.89 33.20 -0.83
N PRO A 217 -23.26 32.47 0.23
CA PRO A 217 -24.09 31.29 0.10
C PRO A 217 -25.45 31.70 -0.46
N ASP A 218 -26.10 30.77 -1.16
CA ASP A 218 -27.51 30.94 -1.52
C ASP A 218 -28.32 31.22 -0.24
N PRO A 219 -29.12 32.31 -0.17
CA PRO A 219 -29.92 32.62 1.00
C PRO A 219 -30.87 31.49 1.44
N ALA A 220 -31.30 30.64 0.52
CA ALA A 220 -32.15 29.47 0.82
C ALA A 220 -31.41 28.35 1.56
N LEU A 221 -30.07 28.37 1.54
CA LEU A 221 -29.24 27.45 2.32
C LEU A 221 -28.97 27.97 3.74
N TYR A 222 -29.38 29.21 4.05
CA TYR A 222 -29.24 29.83 5.36
C TYR A 222 -27.81 29.74 5.94
N GLY A 223 -26.79 29.74 5.06
CA GLY A 223 -25.38 29.79 5.46
C GLY A 223 -25.02 31.19 5.94
N THR A 224 -24.43 31.28 7.13
CA THR A 224 -23.91 32.52 7.72
C THR A 224 -22.41 32.63 7.56
#